data_AF-A0A8H7XLG6-F1
#
_entry.id   AF-A0A8H7XLG6-F1
#
_cell.length_a   1.000
_cell.length_b   1.000
_cell.length_c   1.000
_cell.angle_alpha   90.00
_cell.angle_beta   90.00
_cell.angle_gamma   90.00
#
_symmetry.space_group_name_H-M   'P 1'
#
loop_
_entity.id
_entity.type
_entity.pdbx_description
1 polymer ?
#
loop_
_entity_poly.entity_id
_entity_poly.type
_entity_poly.pdbx_seq_one_letter_code
_entity_poly.pdbx_strand_id
1 'polypeptide(L)'
;MVWLPLVFAFLSLQTVLSLTAPSLSRDLPAVEDEKLLALCNAAEQNTYLAVRFGDDYYTTFDYNVCYPYKIGDKVAQQAFFCKAATCYNNANEDCTGGSIPPAPIIIPTRISLPNTADFIHFLGQGALCHANALS
;
A
#
# COMPACT_ATOMS: atom_id res chain seq x y z
N MET A 1 11.21 -1.68 79.86
CA MET A 1 9.73 -1.76 79.96
C MET A 1 9.19 -1.04 78.75
N VAL A 2 8.26 -1.67 78.01
CA VAL A 2 7.54 -1.18 76.80
C VAL A 2 8.39 -1.22 75.52
N TRP A 3 8.01 -1.74 74.35
CA TRP A 3 7.00 -2.70 73.85
C TRP A 3 7.33 -2.86 72.34
N LEU A 4 7.24 -4.07 71.78
CA LEU A 4 7.40 -4.34 70.33
C LEU A 4 6.17 -3.80 69.55
N PRO A 5 6.26 -3.51 68.24
CA PRO A 5 5.91 -4.56 67.27
C PRO A 5 6.77 -4.54 65.98
N LEU A 6 7.25 -5.70 65.49
CA LEU A 6 6.54 -6.53 64.51
C LEU A 6 6.11 -5.76 63.25
N VAL A 7 7.08 -5.53 62.35
CA VAL A 7 6.79 -5.16 60.96
C VAL A 7 6.98 -6.41 60.11
N PHE A 8 5.85 -6.97 59.68
CA PHE A 8 5.76 -8.01 58.67
C PHE A 8 6.41 -7.53 57.38
N ALA A 9 7.60 -8.05 57.05
CA ALA A 9 8.15 -7.93 55.71
C ALA A 9 7.45 -8.96 54.82
N PHE A 10 6.35 -8.53 54.18
CA PHE A 10 5.73 -9.26 53.07
C PHE A 10 6.74 -9.34 51.92
N LEU A 11 7.36 -10.50 51.71
CA LEU A 11 7.99 -10.83 50.43
C LEU A 11 6.90 -10.91 49.37
N SER A 12 6.73 -9.83 48.60
CA SER A 12 5.98 -9.90 47.34
C SER A 12 6.90 -10.48 46.27
N LEU A 13 6.68 -11.75 45.96
CA LEU A 13 7.29 -12.41 44.82
C LEU A 13 6.60 -11.85 43.57
N GLN A 14 7.13 -10.77 43.00
CA GLN A 14 6.64 -10.27 41.71
C GLN A 14 7.18 -11.16 40.61
N THR A 15 6.37 -12.14 40.20
CA THR A 15 6.53 -12.84 38.92
C THR A 15 6.36 -11.81 37.81
N VAL A 16 7.48 -11.31 37.30
CA VAL A 16 7.51 -10.51 36.08
C VAL A 16 7.14 -11.46 34.94
N LEU A 17 5.87 -11.48 34.58
CA LEU A 17 5.40 -12.17 33.38
C LEU A 17 5.91 -11.36 32.18
N SER A 18 7.12 -11.65 31.72
CA SER A 18 7.62 -11.12 30.47
C SER A 18 6.76 -11.68 29.34
N LEU A 19 5.68 -10.97 28.99
CA LEU A 19 5.06 -11.13 27.70
C LEU A 19 6.11 -10.70 26.67
N THR A 20 6.83 -11.67 26.13
CA THR A 20 7.43 -11.52 24.80
C THR A 20 6.25 -11.40 23.84
N ALA A 21 5.78 -10.17 23.64
CA ALA A 21 4.96 -9.86 22.49
C ALA A 21 5.78 -10.28 21.27
N PRO A 22 5.29 -11.21 20.41
CA PRO A 22 5.92 -11.39 19.13
C PRO A 22 5.81 -10.03 18.43
N SER A 23 6.94 -9.35 18.26
CA SER A 23 7.04 -8.21 17.36
C SER A 23 6.77 -8.76 15.97
N LEU A 24 5.50 -8.74 15.56
CA LEU A 24 5.08 -8.98 14.20
C LEU A 24 5.48 -7.77 13.37
N SER A 25 6.80 -7.51 13.29
CA SER A 25 7.39 -6.64 12.29
C SER A 25 7.29 -7.38 10.98
N ARG A 26 6.12 -7.26 10.34
CA ARG A 26 5.98 -7.56 8.93
C ARG A 26 6.79 -6.48 8.22
N ASP A 27 8.05 -6.75 7.93
CA ASP A 27 8.87 -6.00 6.97
C ASP A 27 8.15 -6.04 5.62
N LEU A 28 7.18 -5.14 5.41
CA LEU A 28 6.87 -4.66 4.08
C LEU A 28 7.97 -3.64 3.73
N PRO A 29 8.63 -3.76 2.58
CA PRO A 29 9.96 -3.20 2.38
C PRO A 29 9.88 -1.69 2.20
N ALA A 30 10.19 -0.93 3.25
CA ALA A 30 10.31 0.52 3.22
C ALA A 30 11.22 1.02 2.07
N VAL A 31 12.20 0.22 1.64
CA VAL A 31 13.14 0.51 0.56
C VAL A 31 12.46 0.64 -0.82
N GLU A 32 11.38 -0.11 -1.05
CA GLU A 32 10.70 -0.13 -2.35
C GLU A 32 9.76 1.06 -2.51
N ASP A 33 9.17 1.52 -1.40
CA ASP A 33 8.41 2.77 -1.34
C ASP A 33 9.28 3.99 -1.65
N GLU A 34 10.56 4.00 -1.24
CA GLU A 34 11.48 5.10 -1.52
C GLU A 34 11.74 5.29 -3.02
N LYS A 35 11.91 4.20 -3.77
CA LYS A 35 12.11 4.28 -5.24
C LYS A 35 10.84 4.77 -5.94
N LEU A 36 9.69 4.24 -5.57
CA LEU A 36 8.41 4.67 -6.14
C LEU A 36 8.09 6.13 -5.79
N LEU A 37 8.40 6.56 -4.57
CA LEU A 37 8.31 7.95 -4.16
C LEU A 37 9.28 8.85 -4.95
N ALA A 38 10.51 8.40 -5.18
CA ALA A 38 11.48 9.13 -6.00
C ALA A 38 10.97 9.30 -7.44
N LEU A 39 10.39 8.26 -8.04
CA LEU A 39 9.74 8.34 -9.35
C LEU A 39 8.60 9.36 -9.34
N CYS A 40 7.74 9.34 -8.32
CA CYS A 40 6.66 10.33 -8.19
C CYS A 40 7.16 11.77 -8.09
N ASN A 41 8.28 12.01 -7.40
CA ASN A 41 8.86 13.35 -7.27
C ASN A 41 9.54 13.83 -8.55
N ALA A 42 10.05 12.91 -9.38
CA ALA A 42 10.70 13.20 -10.65
C ALA A 42 9.71 13.25 -11.84
N ALA A 43 8.49 12.76 -11.65
CA ALA A 43 7.52 12.61 -12.72
C ALA A 43 6.88 13.93 -13.19
N GLU A 44 6.30 13.90 -14.38
CA GLU A 44 5.67 15.06 -15.00
C GLU A 44 4.37 15.48 -14.29
N GLN A 45 3.86 16.66 -14.65
CA GLN A 45 2.67 17.22 -14.01
C GLN A 45 1.41 16.39 -14.23
N ASN A 46 1.34 15.57 -15.27
CA ASN A 46 0.19 14.70 -15.55
C ASN A 46 0.32 13.28 -14.96
N THR A 47 1.51 12.90 -14.49
CA THR A 47 1.75 11.59 -13.90
C THR A 47 1.12 11.48 -12.52
N TYR A 48 0.37 10.40 -12.28
CA TYR A 48 -0.35 10.18 -11.03
C TYR A 48 0.04 8.90 -10.29
N LEU A 49 0.71 7.97 -10.97
CA LEU A 49 0.97 6.63 -10.48
C LEU A 49 2.40 6.21 -10.83
N ALA A 50 3.12 5.66 -9.87
CA ALA A 50 4.34 4.90 -10.08
C ALA A 50 4.07 3.43 -9.73
N VAL A 51 4.58 2.50 -10.53
CA VAL A 51 4.29 1.06 -10.35
C VAL A 51 5.56 0.26 -10.52
N ARG A 52 5.70 -0.77 -9.68
CA ARG A 52 6.69 -1.83 -9.83
C ARG A 52 6.02 -3.09 -10.39
N PHE A 53 6.51 -3.59 -11.51
CA PHE A 53 6.16 -4.90 -12.07
C PHE A 53 7.32 -5.88 -11.87
N GLY A 54 7.02 -7.05 -11.32
CA GLY A 54 8.07 -7.99 -10.88
C GLY A 54 9.05 -7.33 -9.89
N ASP A 55 10.32 -7.71 -9.94
CA ASP A 55 11.33 -7.28 -8.97
C ASP A 55 12.11 -6.03 -9.39
N ASP A 56 12.20 -5.77 -10.70
CA ASP A 56 13.20 -4.87 -11.28
C ASP A 56 12.63 -3.83 -12.28
N TYR A 57 11.34 -3.91 -12.62
CA TYR A 57 10.74 -3.00 -13.59
C TYR A 57 9.86 -1.96 -12.91
N TYR A 58 10.20 -0.69 -13.08
CA TYR A 58 9.46 0.44 -12.52
C TYR A 58 9.07 1.38 -13.64
N THR A 59 7.85 1.87 -13.59
CA THR A 59 7.34 2.81 -14.58
C THR A 59 6.30 3.72 -13.96
N THR A 60 5.89 4.74 -14.71
CA THR A 60 4.88 5.70 -14.30
C THR A 60 3.73 5.75 -15.28
N PHE A 61 2.54 6.10 -14.78
CA PHE A 61 1.34 6.29 -15.60
C PHE A 61 0.74 7.67 -15.39
N ASP A 62 0.29 8.19 -16.51
CA ASP A 62 -0.37 9.47 -16.67
C ASP A 62 -1.89 9.33 -16.58
N TYR A 63 -2.56 10.40 -16.18
CA TYR A 63 -4.03 10.40 -16.19
C TYR A 63 -4.56 10.13 -17.59
N ASN A 64 -5.71 9.46 -17.66
CA ASN A 64 -6.37 9.06 -18.90
C ASN A 64 -5.56 8.06 -19.76
N VAL A 65 -4.43 7.56 -19.25
CA VAL A 65 -3.73 6.41 -19.80
C VAL A 65 -4.13 5.20 -18.99
N CYS A 66 -4.48 4.12 -19.68
CA CYS A 66 -4.82 2.90 -18.98
C CYS A 66 -3.57 2.25 -18.39
N TYR A 67 -3.68 1.88 -17.13
CA TYR A 67 -2.69 1.14 -16.37
C TYR A 67 -3.02 -0.36 -16.43
N PRO A 68 -2.23 -1.18 -17.14
CA PRO A 68 -2.41 -2.63 -17.16
C PRO A 68 -1.81 -3.25 -15.90
N TYR A 69 -2.42 -4.32 -15.39
CA TYR A 69 -1.89 -5.04 -14.22
C TYR A 69 -0.78 -6.04 -14.55
N LYS A 70 -0.50 -6.23 -15.84
CA LYS A 70 0.57 -7.08 -16.34
C LYS A 70 1.19 -6.47 -17.60
N ILE A 71 2.51 -6.52 -17.70
CA ILE A 71 3.28 -6.13 -18.90
C ILE A 71 4.20 -7.29 -19.26
N GLY A 72 3.99 -7.90 -20.43
CA GLY A 72 4.67 -9.16 -20.76
C GLY A 72 4.34 -10.22 -19.71
N ASP A 73 5.34 -10.83 -19.08
CA ASP A 73 5.13 -11.80 -17.99
C ASP A 73 5.23 -11.20 -16.58
N LYS A 74 5.43 -9.88 -16.46
CA LYS A 74 5.60 -9.19 -15.17
C LYS A 74 4.25 -8.66 -14.68
N VAL A 75 3.80 -9.15 -13.53
CA VAL A 75 2.59 -8.65 -12.83
C VAL A 75 2.97 -7.46 -11.95
N ALA A 76 2.08 -6.48 -11.85
CA ALA A 76 2.24 -5.38 -10.91
C ALA A 76 2.31 -5.90 -9.47
N GLN A 77 3.41 -5.60 -8.78
CA GLN A 77 3.66 -6.02 -7.40
C GLN A 77 3.30 -4.91 -6.41
N GLN A 78 3.41 -3.65 -6.83
CA GLN A 78 3.20 -2.51 -5.95
C GLN A 78 2.91 -1.27 -6.77
N ALA A 79 1.92 -0.48 -6.35
CA ALA A 79 1.56 0.78 -6.95
C ALA A 79 1.63 1.90 -5.92
N PHE A 80 2.23 3.02 -6.26
CA PHE A 80 2.32 4.22 -5.43
C PHE A 80 1.62 5.37 -6.13
N PHE A 81 0.55 5.89 -5.52
CA PHE A 81 -0.25 6.97 -6.07
C PHE A 81 0.41 8.30 -5.75
N CYS A 82 1.11 8.88 -6.71
CA CYS A 82 1.72 10.20 -6.61
C CYS A 82 0.66 11.29 -6.36
N LYS A 83 -0.52 11.15 -6.98
CA LYS A 83 -1.62 12.12 -6.92
C LYS A 83 -2.95 11.38 -6.73
N ALA A 84 -3.96 12.10 -6.25
CA ALA A 84 -5.27 11.51 -6.03
C ALA A 84 -5.94 11.20 -7.39
N ALA A 85 -6.65 10.08 -7.48
CA ALA A 85 -7.21 9.61 -8.73
C ALA A 85 -8.57 8.93 -8.55
N THR A 86 -9.42 9.03 -9.57
CA THR A 86 -10.67 8.32 -9.67
C THR A 86 -10.47 7.24 -10.72
N CYS A 87 -10.42 5.99 -10.29
CA CYS A 87 -10.09 4.86 -11.15
C CYS A 87 -11.33 4.04 -11.49
N TYR A 88 -11.39 3.60 -12.73
CA TYR A 88 -12.42 2.73 -13.28
C TYR A 88 -11.77 1.46 -13.76
N ASN A 89 -12.29 0.32 -13.32
CA ASN A 89 -11.80 -0.98 -13.73
C ASN A 89 -12.15 -1.23 -15.20
N ASN A 90 -11.21 -1.75 -15.96
CA ASN A 90 -11.44 -2.21 -17.32
C ASN A 90 -11.70 -3.72 -17.36
N ALA A 91 -12.42 -4.12 -18.40
CA ALA A 91 -12.81 -5.51 -18.63
C ALA A 91 -11.63 -6.44 -18.86
N ASN A 92 -10.69 -5.98 -19.66
CA ASN A 92 -9.59 -6.77 -20.17
C ASN A 92 -8.25 -6.18 -19.70
N GLU A 93 -7.25 -7.05 -19.60
CA GLU A 93 -5.88 -6.70 -19.18
C GLU A 93 -5.16 -5.75 -20.13
N ASP A 94 -5.53 -5.77 -21.40
CA ASP A 94 -5.02 -4.89 -22.45
C ASP A 94 -5.77 -3.55 -22.52
N CYS A 95 -6.60 -3.26 -21.51
CA CYS A 95 -7.41 -2.05 -21.42
C CYS A 95 -8.48 -1.90 -22.52
N THR A 96 -8.86 -3.01 -23.17
CA THR A 96 -10.01 -3.04 -24.09
C THR A 96 -11.30 -3.42 -23.35
N GLY A 97 -12.43 -3.37 -24.05
CA GLY A 97 -13.75 -3.73 -23.49
C GLY A 97 -14.42 -2.65 -22.64
N GLY A 98 -13.73 -1.54 -22.38
CA GLY A 98 -14.27 -0.40 -21.64
C GLY A 98 -14.36 -0.64 -20.13
N SER A 99 -14.87 0.36 -19.43
CA SER A 99 -14.99 0.31 -17.98
C SER A 99 -16.14 -0.60 -17.53
N ILE A 100 -15.87 -1.56 -16.66
CA ILE A 100 -16.89 -2.42 -16.06
C ILE A 100 -17.34 -1.82 -14.72
N PRO A 101 -18.65 -1.78 -14.42
CA PRO A 101 -19.16 -1.60 -13.06
C PRO A 101 -18.49 -2.56 -12.06
N PRO A 102 -18.25 -2.16 -10.80
CA PRO A 102 -19.01 -1.15 -10.07
C PRO A 102 -18.44 0.28 -10.15
N ALA A 103 -19.06 1.19 -9.41
CA ALA A 103 -18.76 2.61 -9.30
C ALA A 103 -17.25 2.92 -9.15
N PRO A 104 -16.82 4.12 -9.57
CA PRO A 104 -15.41 4.52 -9.49
C PRO A 104 -14.80 4.37 -8.11
N ILE A 105 -13.52 4.03 -8.08
CA ILE A 105 -12.74 3.91 -6.86
C ILE A 105 -11.93 5.19 -6.70
N ILE A 106 -12.18 5.92 -5.61
CA ILE A 106 -11.45 7.14 -5.28
C ILE A 106 -10.20 6.75 -4.49
N ILE A 107 -9.04 7.07 -5.03
CA ILE A 107 -7.74 6.79 -4.45
C ILE A 107 -7.10 8.10 -3.99
N PRO A 108 -6.77 8.25 -2.69
CA PRO A 108 -6.06 9.43 -2.20
C PRO A 108 -4.60 9.47 -2.70
N THR A 109 -3.98 10.65 -2.59
CA THR A 109 -2.56 10.84 -2.92
C THR A 109 -1.64 10.25 -1.86
N ARG A 110 -0.40 9.92 -2.25
CA ARG A 110 0.70 9.42 -1.42
C ARG A 110 0.37 8.14 -0.65
N ILE A 111 -0.35 7.24 -1.28
CA ILE A 111 -0.56 5.89 -0.75
C ILE A 111 0.18 4.86 -1.57
N SER A 112 0.71 3.86 -0.88
CA SER A 112 1.30 2.67 -1.48
C SER A 112 0.31 1.52 -1.34
N LEU A 113 -0.02 0.88 -2.46
CA LEU A 113 -0.89 -0.28 -2.54
C LEU A 113 -0.04 -1.47 -3.00
N PRO A 114 0.43 -2.31 -2.06
CA PRO A 114 1.07 -3.56 -2.43
C PRO A 114 0.03 -4.52 -3.02
N ASN A 115 0.43 -5.32 -4.01
CA ASN A 115 -0.36 -6.44 -4.52
C ASN A 115 -0.26 -7.64 -3.54
N THR A 116 -0.54 -7.40 -2.26
CA THR A 116 -0.66 -8.46 -1.27
C THR A 116 -2.07 -9.02 -1.31
N ALA A 117 -2.20 -10.33 -1.55
CA ALA A 117 -3.46 -11.07 -1.59
C ALA A 117 -4.39 -10.73 -2.78
N ASP A 118 -3.82 -10.52 -3.97
CA ASP A 118 -4.58 -10.34 -5.21
C ASP A 118 -5.57 -9.16 -5.20
N PHE A 119 -5.24 -8.07 -4.48
CA PHE A 119 -6.05 -6.84 -4.54
C PHE A 119 -6.24 -6.35 -5.98
N ILE A 120 -5.28 -6.67 -6.85
CA ILE A 120 -5.36 -6.47 -8.29
C ILE A 120 -6.57 -7.18 -8.92
N HIS A 121 -6.93 -8.40 -8.50
CA HIS A 121 -8.14 -9.10 -8.95
C HIS A 121 -9.44 -8.40 -8.52
N PHE A 122 -9.43 -7.67 -7.39
CA PHE A 122 -10.58 -6.87 -6.96
C PHE A 122 -10.75 -5.58 -7.79
N LEU A 123 -9.64 -5.05 -8.32
CA LEU A 123 -9.62 -3.90 -9.20
C LEU A 123 -9.70 -4.27 -10.70
N GLY A 124 -10.02 -5.52 -11.06
CA GLY A 124 -10.19 -5.94 -12.46
C GLY A 124 -8.90 -6.41 -13.14
N GLN A 125 -8.79 -6.21 -14.46
CA GLN A 125 -7.60 -6.62 -15.23
C GLN A 125 -6.71 -5.44 -15.69
N GLY A 126 -7.24 -4.22 -15.61
CA GLY A 126 -6.54 -2.96 -15.75
C GLY A 126 -7.41 -1.82 -15.24
N ALA A 127 -6.87 -0.61 -15.15
CA ALA A 127 -7.63 0.56 -14.69
C ALA A 127 -7.35 1.79 -15.54
N LEU A 128 -8.42 2.52 -15.86
CA LEU A 128 -8.32 3.89 -16.37
C LEU A 128 -8.58 4.86 -15.22
N CYS A 129 -7.62 5.73 -14.95
CA CYS A 129 -7.75 6.69 -13.87
C CYS A 129 -7.74 8.13 -14.38
N HIS A 130 -8.58 8.94 -13.77
CA HIS A 130 -8.74 10.36 -14.05
C HIS A 130 -8.29 11.18 -12.84
N ALA A 131 -7.88 12.42 -13.10
CA ALA A 131 -7.65 13.38 -12.02
C ALA A 131 -8.94 13.54 -11.22
N ASN A 132 -8.83 13.48 -9.89
CA ASN A 132 -9.97 13.77 -9.04
C ASN A 132 -10.41 15.21 -9.29
N ALA A 133 -11.71 15.44 -9.48
CA ALA A 133 -12.27 16.79 -9.52
C ALA A 133 -12.15 17.56 -8.18
N LEU A 134 -11.49 16.96 -7.18
CA LEU A 134 -11.30 17.45 -5.82
C LEU A 134 -9.84 17.81 -5.52
N SER A 135 -8.91 17.69 -6.47
CA SER A 135 -7.49 18.03 -6.30
C SER A 135 -7.13 19.38 -6.89
#